data_AF-A0A2H9LFK0-F1
#
_entry.id   AF-A0A2H9LFK0-F1
#
_cell.length_a   1.000
_cell.length_b   1.000
_cell.length_c   1.000
_cell.angle_alpha   90.00
_cell.angle_beta   90.00
_cell.angle_gamma   90.00
#
_symmetry.space_group_name_H-M   'P 1'
#
loop_
_entity.id
_entity.type
_entity.pdbx_description
1 polymer ?
#
loop_
_entity_poly.entity_id
_entity_poly.type
_entity_poly.pdbx_seq_one_letter_code
_entity_poly.pdbx_strand_id
1 'polypeptide(L)'
;MLLVNELKKGDILFSHIFTYDNIIPGYWTHQGIIIGFDENNIAKVIESTTSGVRIVDLNFFLTRGSVGIGRLDLNDSQIQTVIDWAKSKLDYEFDWQWLTKNDDNKYYCSELIWLAYKQIGIDLDSNPGFNWKYIYSVSPQEIYDSNNIKIIGLLKN
;
A
#
# COMPACT_ATOMS: atom_id res chain seq x y z
N MET A 1 5.15 -7.65 18.62
CA MET A 1 4.33 -6.43 18.41
C MET A 1 5.31 -5.36 17.99
N LEU A 2 5.13 -4.76 16.82
CA LEU A 2 6.03 -3.70 16.33
C LEU A 2 5.73 -2.41 17.09
N LEU A 3 6.74 -1.66 17.48
CA LEU A 3 6.54 -0.35 18.09
C LEU A 3 6.41 0.72 16.99
N VAL A 4 5.56 1.73 17.21
CA VAL A 4 5.34 2.83 16.23
C VAL A 4 6.64 3.59 15.91
N ASN A 5 7.58 3.65 16.86
CA ASN A 5 8.89 4.30 16.67
C ASN A 5 9.87 3.49 15.78
N GLU A 6 9.52 2.27 15.39
CA GLU A 6 10.33 1.43 14.48
C GLU A 6 9.90 1.58 13.02
N LEU A 7 8.82 2.34 12.76
CA LEU A 7 8.31 2.63 11.43
C LEU A 7 9.28 3.54 10.66
N LYS A 8 9.33 3.35 9.34
CA LYS A 8 10.20 4.09 8.43
C LYS A 8 9.44 4.52 7.18
N LYS A 9 9.95 5.56 6.53
CA LYS A 9 9.55 5.92 5.16
C LYS A 9 9.70 4.71 4.24
N GLY A 10 8.73 4.50 3.37
CA GLY A 10 8.68 3.34 2.48
C GLY A 10 8.04 2.09 3.10
N ASP A 11 7.78 2.03 4.40
CA ASP A 11 7.02 0.91 4.96
C ASP A 11 5.62 0.84 4.31
N ILE A 12 5.24 -0.36 3.89
CA ILE A 12 3.93 -0.66 3.33
C ILE A 12 3.02 -1.11 4.49
N LEU A 13 1.87 -0.45 4.59
CA LEU A 13 0.81 -0.79 5.53
C LEU A 13 -0.22 -1.64 4.80
N PHE A 14 -0.52 -2.81 5.35
CA PHE A 14 -1.55 -3.72 4.87
C PHE A 14 -2.69 -3.69 5.87
N SER A 15 -3.84 -3.13 5.50
CA SER A 15 -5.00 -3.04 6.37
C SER A 15 -6.00 -4.16 6.06
N HIS A 16 -6.54 -4.77 7.11
CA HIS A 16 -7.68 -5.67 6.99
C HIS A 16 -8.95 -4.89 7.36
N ILE A 17 -9.72 -4.56 6.33
CA ILE A 17 -11.02 -3.88 6.42
C ILE A 17 -12.12 -4.89 6.09
N PHE A 18 -12.84 -5.33 7.12
CA PHE A 18 -13.82 -6.42 7.06
C PHE A 18 -14.92 -6.24 5.99
N THR A 19 -15.29 -4.99 5.68
CA THR A 19 -16.33 -4.71 4.67
C THR A 19 -15.93 -5.14 3.25
N TYR A 20 -14.65 -5.43 3.00
CA TYR A 20 -14.13 -5.78 1.68
C TYR A 20 -13.76 -7.27 1.53
N ASP A 21 -13.91 -8.10 2.57
CA ASP A 21 -13.47 -9.51 2.56
C ASP A 21 -14.09 -10.37 1.45
N ASN A 22 -15.32 -10.03 1.02
CA ASN A 22 -16.03 -10.74 -0.05
C ASN A 22 -15.76 -10.18 -1.45
N ILE A 23 -14.99 -9.09 -1.54
CA ILE A 23 -14.72 -8.37 -2.79
C ILE A 23 -13.24 -8.50 -3.15
N ILE A 24 -12.35 -8.26 -2.18
CA ILE A 24 -10.91 -8.20 -2.38
C ILE A 24 -10.29 -9.53 -1.94
N PRO A 25 -9.55 -10.23 -2.82
CA PRO A 25 -8.98 -11.53 -2.47
C PRO A 25 -7.91 -11.44 -1.37
N GLY A 26 -8.07 -12.30 -0.36
CA GLY A 26 -7.11 -12.46 0.74
C GLY A 26 -7.59 -11.82 2.04
N TYR A 27 -6.70 -11.82 3.04
CA TYR A 27 -6.99 -11.24 4.36
C TYR A 27 -6.72 -9.73 4.38
N TRP A 28 -5.68 -9.29 3.69
CA TRP A 28 -5.40 -7.86 3.54
C TRP A 28 -6.24 -7.31 2.41
N THR A 29 -7.00 -6.25 2.69
CA THR A 29 -8.00 -5.70 1.77
C THR A 29 -7.76 -4.23 1.43
N HIS A 30 -6.79 -3.57 2.05
CA HIS A 30 -6.40 -2.19 1.73
C HIS A 30 -4.92 -1.94 1.99
N GLN A 31 -4.34 -0.90 1.37
CA GLN A 31 -2.91 -0.58 1.51
C GLN A 31 -2.61 0.92 1.54
N GLY A 32 -1.44 1.24 2.09
CA GLY A 32 -0.81 2.55 2.00
C GLY A 32 0.72 2.47 2.20
N ILE A 33 1.42 3.58 1.99
CA ILE A 33 2.87 3.70 2.24
C ILE A 33 3.14 4.85 3.21
N ILE A 34 4.06 4.66 4.15
CA ILE A 34 4.59 5.77 4.98
C ILE A 34 5.45 6.69 4.13
N ILE A 35 5.04 7.95 4.02
CA ILE A 35 5.74 8.97 3.21
C ILE A 35 6.57 9.95 4.05
N GLY A 36 6.44 9.90 5.37
CA GLY A 36 7.13 10.80 6.30
C GLY A 36 6.48 10.81 7.66
N PHE A 37 6.95 11.73 8.51
CA PHE A 37 6.47 11.95 9.87
C PHE A 37 6.29 13.46 10.06
N ASP A 38 5.31 13.88 10.84
CA ASP A 38 5.16 15.28 11.23
C ASP A 38 6.03 15.65 12.43
N GLU A 39 5.92 16.91 12.87
CA GLU A 39 6.64 17.48 14.01
C GLU A 39 6.38 16.74 15.34
N ASN A 40 5.25 16.04 15.45
CA ASN A 40 4.88 15.23 16.61
C ASN A 40 5.26 13.75 16.43
N ASN A 41 6.06 13.43 15.40
CA ASN A 41 6.48 12.08 15.04
C ASN A 41 5.31 11.15 14.67
N ILE A 42 4.19 11.70 14.19
CA ILE A 42 3.08 10.92 13.66
C ILE A 42 3.36 10.61 12.19
N ALA A 43 3.38 9.33 11.84
CA ALA A 43 3.57 8.91 10.46
C ALA A 43 2.43 9.39 9.56
N LYS A 44 2.79 9.90 8.38
CA LYS A 44 1.86 10.24 7.30
C LYS A 44 1.84 9.10 6.29
N VAL A 45 0.64 8.67 5.92
CA VAL A 45 0.40 7.54 5.02
C VAL A 45 -0.26 8.06 3.75
N ILE A 46 0.30 7.75 2.59
CA ILE A 46 -0.38 7.95 1.31
C ILE A 46 -1.15 6.68 0.95
N GLU A 47 -2.39 6.85 0.50
CA GLU A 47 -3.29 5.75 0.14
C GLU A 47 -4.21 6.19 -1.00
N SER A 48 -4.78 5.22 -1.72
CA SER A 48 -5.95 5.46 -2.58
C SER A 48 -7.18 4.79 -2.00
N THR A 49 -8.26 5.54 -1.82
CA THR A 49 -9.57 5.02 -1.40
C THR A 49 -10.64 5.51 -2.36
N THR A 50 -11.92 5.18 -2.13
CA THR A 50 -13.05 5.70 -2.93
C THR A 50 -13.17 7.24 -2.98
N SER A 51 -12.34 7.96 -2.22
CA SER A 51 -12.21 9.42 -2.21
C SER A 51 -11.00 9.92 -3.04
N GLY A 52 -10.33 9.03 -3.78
CA GLY A 52 -9.10 9.31 -4.50
C GLY A 52 -7.82 9.08 -3.69
N VAL A 53 -6.69 9.45 -4.29
CA VAL A 53 -5.36 9.41 -3.67
C VAL A 53 -5.21 10.55 -2.68
N ARG A 54 -4.88 10.22 -1.43
CA ARG A 54 -4.81 11.19 -0.33
C ARG A 54 -3.71 10.84 0.68
N ILE A 55 -3.36 11.82 1.50
CA ILE A 55 -2.50 11.64 2.67
C ILE A 55 -3.37 11.65 3.93
N VAL A 56 -3.15 10.68 4.80
CA VAL A 56 -3.80 10.60 6.11
C VAL A 56 -2.78 10.35 7.21
N ASP A 57 -3.18 10.63 8.45
CA ASP A 57 -2.38 10.27 9.62
C ASP A 57 -2.45 8.77 9.88
N LEU A 58 -1.36 8.19 10.38
CA LEU A 58 -1.31 6.79 10.79
C LEU A 58 -2.46 6.44 11.76
N ASN A 59 -2.75 7.32 12.71
CA ASN A 59 -3.84 7.09 13.66
C ASN A 59 -5.19 6.93 12.94
N PHE A 60 -5.46 7.76 11.93
CA PHE A 60 -6.67 7.62 11.11
C PHE A 60 -6.65 6.30 10.31
N PHE A 61 -5.52 5.93 9.73
CA PHE A 61 -5.36 4.68 8.99
C PHE A 61 -5.64 3.45 9.89
N LEU A 62 -5.13 3.46 11.12
CA LEU A 62 -5.29 2.37 12.10
C LEU A 62 -6.75 2.19 12.56
N THR A 63 -7.60 3.23 12.51
CA THR A 63 -9.02 3.12 12.91
C THR A 63 -9.82 2.07 12.12
N ARG A 64 -9.31 1.61 10.97
CA ARG A 64 -10.03 0.74 10.04
C ARG A 64 -9.85 -0.75 10.28
N GLY A 65 -8.90 -1.14 11.13
CA GLY A 65 -8.69 -2.54 11.47
C GLY A 65 -7.25 -2.87 11.85
N SER A 66 -6.92 -4.17 11.78
CA SER A 66 -5.55 -4.64 11.99
C SER A 66 -4.66 -4.19 10.84
N VAL A 67 -3.40 -3.86 11.15
CA VAL A 67 -2.43 -3.44 10.12
C VAL A 67 -1.16 -4.27 10.18
N GLY A 68 -0.83 -4.94 9.08
CA GLY A 68 0.48 -5.56 8.86
C GLY A 68 1.47 -4.55 8.31
N ILE A 69 2.74 -4.70 8.66
CA ILE A 69 3.82 -3.82 8.18
C ILE A 69 4.82 -4.65 7.38
N GLY A 70 4.99 -4.27 6.11
CA GLY A 70 6.02 -4.82 5.22
C GLY A 70 7.08 -3.79 4.90
N ARG A 71 8.33 -4.25 4.75
CA ARG A 71 9.48 -3.41 4.44
C ARG A 71 10.34 -4.06 3.37
N LEU A 72 10.80 -3.26 2.42
CA LEU A 72 11.82 -3.64 1.44
C LEU A 72 13.19 -3.09 1.90
N ASP A 73 14.26 -3.79 1.51
CA ASP A 73 15.64 -3.33 1.74
C ASP A 73 16.04 -2.36 0.62
N LEU A 74 15.76 -1.07 0.82
CA LEU A 74 15.99 -0.01 -0.15
C LEU A 74 16.87 1.09 0.43
N ASN A 75 17.61 1.77 -0.44
CA ASN A 75 18.32 2.99 -0.05
C ASN A 75 17.40 4.21 -0.06
N ASP A 76 17.84 5.29 0.57
CA ASP A 76 17.05 6.52 0.72
C ASP A 76 16.63 7.13 -0.61
N SER A 77 17.45 7.06 -1.66
CA SER A 77 17.10 7.58 -2.98
C SER A 77 15.96 6.79 -3.61
N GLN A 78 15.99 5.46 -3.50
CA GLN A 78 14.91 4.61 -4.00
C GLN A 78 13.61 4.88 -3.24
N ILE A 79 13.67 4.97 -1.91
CA ILE A 79 12.51 5.29 -1.07
C ILE A 79 11.94 6.66 -1.48
N GLN A 80 12.80 7.65 -1.71
CA GLN A 80 12.36 8.98 -2.11
C GLN A 80 11.69 8.97 -3.49
N THR A 81 12.24 8.22 -4.47
CA THR A 81 11.59 8.06 -5.79
C THR A 81 10.20 7.44 -5.69
N VAL A 82 10.03 6.39 -4.87
CA VAL A 82 8.72 5.76 -4.62
C VAL A 82 7.74 6.78 -4.03
N ILE A 83 8.17 7.52 -3.00
CA ILE A 83 7.35 8.52 -2.31
C ILE A 83 6.98 9.68 -3.24
N ASP A 84 7.93 10.20 -4.01
CA ASP A 84 7.70 11.32 -4.92
C ASP A 84 6.73 10.94 -6.02
N TRP A 85 6.85 9.73 -6.57
CA TRP A 85 5.89 9.23 -7.54
C TRP A 85 4.50 9.11 -6.93
N ALA A 86 4.35 8.50 -5.75
CA ALA A 86 3.06 8.37 -5.10
C ALA A 86 2.43 9.74 -4.80
N LYS A 87 3.23 10.71 -4.32
CA LYS A 87 2.78 12.10 -4.10
C LYS A 87 2.38 12.82 -5.38
N SER A 88 3.02 12.51 -6.51
CA SER A 88 2.63 13.11 -7.81
C SER A 88 1.21 12.72 -8.25
N LYS A 89 0.63 11.69 -7.61
CA LYS A 89 -0.73 11.20 -7.88
C LYS A 89 -1.77 11.72 -6.89
N LEU A 90 -1.42 12.63 -5.98
CA LEU A 90 -2.39 13.23 -5.07
C LEU A 90 -3.57 13.82 -5.85
N ASP A 91 -4.76 13.66 -5.28
CA ASP A 91 -6.05 14.11 -5.85
C ASP A 91 -6.50 13.34 -7.10
N TYR A 92 -5.76 12.33 -7.57
CA TYR A 92 -6.24 11.45 -8.64
C TYR A 92 -7.40 10.58 -8.13
N GLU A 93 -8.35 10.29 -9.02
CA GLU A 93 -9.56 9.55 -8.68
C GLU A 93 -9.29 8.06 -8.40
N PHE A 94 -10.24 7.42 -7.72
CA PHE A 94 -10.20 5.98 -7.47
C PHE A 94 -10.52 5.20 -8.75
N ASP A 95 -9.74 4.15 -9.02
CA ASP A 95 -10.07 3.22 -10.10
C ASP A 95 -11.12 2.19 -9.65
N TRP A 96 -12.33 2.31 -10.21
CA TRP A 96 -13.42 1.36 -9.98
C TRP A 96 -13.28 0.08 -10.83
N GLN A 97 -12.41 0.07 -11.83
CA GLN A 97 -12.10 -1.07 -12.69
C GLN A 97 -10.92 -1.90 -12.18
N TRP A 98 -10.83 -2.06 -10.86
CA TRP A 98 -9.72 -2.71 -10.15
C TRP A 98 -9.40 -4.16 -10.57
N LEU A 99 -10.26 -4.81 -11.38
CA LEU A 99 -10.02 -6.12 -11.99
C LEU A 99 -9.09 -6.09 -13.20
N THR A 100 -8.77 -4.90 -13.70
CA THR A 100 -7.89 -4.67 -14.84
C THR A 100 -6.74 -3.76 -14.45
N LYS A 101 -5.58 -3.94 -15.08
CA LYS A 101 -4.38 -3.11 -14.87
C LYS A 101 -4.37 -2.04 -15.95
N ASN A 102 -5.01 -0.90 -15.70
CA ASN A 102 -5.10 0.20 -16.65
C ASN A 102 -4.40 1.43 -16.07
N ASP A 103 -3.49 2.04 -16.83
CA ASP A 103 -2.87 3.32 -16.44
C ASP A 103 -3.68 4.48 -17.03
N ASP A 104 -4.91 4.68 -16.53
CA ASP A 104 -5.83 5.72 -16.99
C ASP A 104 -5.88 6.93 -16.04
N ASN A 105 -4.83 7.12 -15.24
CA ASN A 105 -4.75 8.13 -14.18
C ASN A 105 -5.84 7.98 -13.09
N LYS A 106 -6.31 6.76 -12.87
CA LYS A 106 -7.05 6.37 -11.67
C LYS A 106 -6.30 5.22 -11.02
N TYR A 107 -6.35 5.15 -9.69
CA TYR A 107 -5.59 4.13 -8.98
C TYR A 107 -6.44 3.53 -7.88
N TYR A 108 -6.51 2.19 -7.81
CA TYR A 108 -6.95 1.52 -6.59
C TYR A 108 -5.78 1.33 -5.61
N CYS A 109 -6.08 0.93 -4.38
CA CYS A 109 -5.14 1.00 -3.26
C CYS A 109 -3.79 0.32 -3.53
N SER A 110 -3.79 -0.93 -3.97
CA SER A 110 -2.59 -1.73 -4.21
C SER A 110 -1.90 -1.45 -5.55
N GLU A 111 -2.65 -0.98 -6.56
CA GLU A 111 -2.06 -0.52 -7.81
C GLU A 111 -1.21 0.73 -7.63
N LEU A 112 -1.69 1.72 -6.85
CA LEU A 112 -0.90 2.89 -6.49
C LEU A 112 0.46 2.48 -5.90
N ILE A 113 0.45 1.50 -4.98
CA ILE A 113 1.66 1.02 -4.31
C ILE A 113 2.56 0.28 -5.32
N TRP A 114 2.00 -0.65 -6.08
CA TRP A 114 2.73 -1.41 -7.09
C TRP A 114 3.42 -0.52 -8.13
N LEU A 115 2.70 0.43 -8.71
CA LEU A 115 3.22 1.34 -9.72
C LEU A 115 4.31 2.28 -9.16
N ALA A 116 4.21 2.67 -7.88
CA ALA A 116 5.25 3.44 -7.21
C ALA A 116 6.56 2.67 -7.10
N TYR A 117 6.51 1.40 -6.70
CA TYR A 117 7.70 0.53 -6.64
C TYR A 117 8.23 0.14 -8.03
N LYS A 118 7.37 0.07 -9.04
CA LYS A 118 7.80 -0.12 -10.43
C LYS A 118 8.70 1.00 -10.96
N GLN A 119 8.60 2.22 -10.43
CA GLN A 119 9.46 3.32 -10.85
C GLN A 119 10.95 3.08 -10.55
N ILE A 120 11.24 2.24 -9.56
CA ILE A 120 12.60 1.84 -9.20
C ILE A 120 12.95 0.43 -9.72
N GLY A 121 12.14 -0.11 -10.64
CA GLY A 121 12.34 -1.42 -11.26
C GLY A 121 11.94 -2.63 -10.40
N ILE A 122 11.21 -2.43 -9.30
CA ILE A 122 10.74 -3.52 -8.45
C ILE A 122 9.31 -3.88 -8.83
N ASP A 123 9.13 -5.10 -9.32
CA ASP A 123 7.80 -5.65 -9.57
C ASP A 123 7.29 -6.41 -8.34
N LEU A 124 6.25 -5.90 -7.70
CA LEU A 124 5.59 -6.53 -6.55
C LEU A 124 4.45 -7.47 -6.97
N ASP A 125 4.05 -7.45 -8.24
CA ASP A 125 3.09 -8.36 -8.84
C ASP A 125 3.84 -9.60 -9.35
N SER A 126 3.78 -10.68 -8.58
CA SER A 126 4.46 -11.92 -8.92
C SER A 126 3.62 -12.81 -9.85
N ASN A 127 2.35 -12.45 -10.08
CA ASN A 127 1.39 -13.21 -10.86
C ASN A 127 0.70 -12.30 -11.88
N PRO A 128 1.37 -11.93 -12.99
CA PRO A 128 0.87 -10.91 -13.90
C PRO A 128 -0.44 -11.29 -14.61
N GLY A 129 -0.79 -12.58 -14.65
CA GLY A 129 -2.02 -13.11 -15.23
C GLY A 129 -3.04 -13.55 -14.16
N PHE A 130 -4.00 -14.38 -14.57
CA PHE A 130 -4.98 -14.90 -13.61
C PHE A 130 -4.34 -15.79 -12.55
N ASN A 131 -4.60 -15.48 -11.29
CA ASN A 131 -4.29 -16.35 -10.16
C ASN A 131 -5.56 -16.64 -9.36
N TRP A 132 -5.82 -17.91 -9.00
CA TRP A 132 -7.01 -18.27 -8.21
C TRP A 132 -7.07 -17.61 -6.82
N LYS A 133 -5.93 -17.17 -6.28
CA LYS A 133 -5.79 -16.50 -4.99
C LYS A 133 -5.84 -14.97 -5.09
N TYR A 134 -5.41 -14.38 -6.21
CA TYR A 134 -5.23 -12.92 -6.36
C TYR A 134 -6.01 -12.31 -7.53
N ILE A 135 -6.73 -13.14 -8.28
CA ILE A 135 -7.46 -12.84 -9.52
C ILE A 135 -6.58 -12.19 -10.60
N TYR A 136 -7.10 -11.25 -11.39
CA TYR A 136 -6.35 -10.53 -12.45
C TYR A 136 -5.70 -9.23 -11.97
N SER A 137 -6.09 -8.74 -10.79
CA SER A 137 -5.63 -7.49 -10.18
C SER A 137 -4.34 -7.66 -9.41
N VAL A 138 -3.62 -6.58 -9.12
CA VAL A 138 -2.56 -6.62 -8.09
C VAL A 138 -3.24 -6.51 -6.73
N SER A 139 -3.53 -7.61 -6.05
CA SER A 139 -4.29 -7.55 -4.79
C SER A 139 -3.39 -7.13 -3.61
N PRO A 140 -3.97 -6.54 -2.53
CA PRO A 140 -3.18 -6.24 -1.35
C PRO A 140 -2.50 -7.45 -0.73
N GLN A 141 -3.18 -8.60 -0.77
CA GLN A 141 -2.63 -9.86 -0.29
C GLN A 141 -1.46 -10.35 -1.16
N GLU A 142 -1.50 -10.13 -2.47
CA GLU A 142 -0.40 -10.52 -3.36
C GLU A 142 0.89 -9.79 -3.00
N ILE A 143 0.81 -8.47 -2.82
CA ILE A 143 1.97 -7.67 -2.41
C ILE A 143 2.46 -8.13 -1.03
N TYR A 144 1.56 -8.46 -0.10
CA TYR A 144 1.95 -8.96 1.23
C TYR A 144 2.73 -10.29 1.14
N ASP A 145 2.36 -11.14 0.19
CA ASP A 145 2.98 -12.45 -0.02
C ASP A 145 4.24 -12.39 -0.92
N SER A 146 4.61 -11.21 -1.41
CA SER A 146 5.77 -11.02 -2.28
C SER A 146 7.09 -11.35 -1.57
N ASN A 147 7.95 -12.11 -2.24
CA ASN A 147 9.30 -12.43 -1.74
C ASN A 147 10.20 -11.19 -1.61
N ASN A 148 9.83 -10.06 -2.23
CA ASN A 148 10.56 -8.79 -2.11
C ASN A 148 10.28 -8.07 -0.80
N ILE A 149 9.25 -8.48 -0.04
CA ILE A 149 8.79 -7.80 1.16
C ILE A 149 9.09 -8.64 2.40
N LYS A 150 9.74 -8.02 3.38
CA LYS A 150 9.87 -8.59 4.72
C LYS A 150 8.74 -8.07 5.59
N ILE A 151 7.91 -8.97 6.11
CA ILE A 151 6.93 -8.62 7.14
C ILE A 151 7.66 -8.41 8.47
N ILE A 152 7.59 -7.18 8.99
CA ILE A 152 8.31 -6.79 10.21
C ILE A 152 7.42 -6.76 11.44
N GLY A 153 6.10 -6.78 11.27
CA GLY A 153 5.18 -6.94 12.39
C GLY A 153 3.74 -6.59 12.09
N LEU A 154 2.96 -6.51 13.16
CA LEU A 154 1.56 -6.11 13.17
C LEU A 154 1.40 -4.94 14.14
N LEU A 155 0.63 -3.95 13.72
CA LEU A 155 0.04 -2.91 14.56
C LEU A 155 -1.41 -3.29 14.83
N LYS A 156 -1.81 -3.18 16.09
CA LYS A 156 -3.21 -3.27 16.53
C LYS A 156 -3.56 -1.94 17.19
N ASN A 157 -4.79 -1.49 16.96
CA ASN A 157 -5.41 -0.50 17.87
C ASN A 157 -5.57 -1.10 19.27
#